data_AF-A0A2E6L6R4-F1
#
_entry.id   AF-A0A2E6L6R4-F1
#
_cell.length_a   1.000
_cell.length_b   1.000
_cell.length_c   1.000
_cell.angle_alpha   90.00
_cell.angle_beta   90.00
_cell.angle_gamma   90.00
#
_symmetry.space_group_name_H-M   'P 1'
#
loop_
_entity.id
_entity.type
_entity.pdbx_description
1 polymer ?
#
loop_
_entity_poly.entity_id
_entity_poly.type
_entity_poly.pdbx_seq_one_letter_code
_entity_poly.pdbx_strand_id
1 'polypeptide(L)'
;MLACYTDRLSLRPGESFALHISVENGPCRLEIARVGLNRETVLTMEDIEAGHHPVPPHADRDGCGWPAALEVTAGEDWRSGYYDILLTDAAGEQTHHFVCIKPKAGTTGSKAVLVLATNTYQSYNWWGGANAYSNVTGLMSGKVPFDEAMDQAIGVLSTQRPFIQMIVAAPEGAPRLINMRKRDFREKPWAADPEWMRHHQISPYDGSAGFMNKWEHAFAAWTEAEGYVFDYVTDYDLDTDPDLLSAYSSAFFVGHSEYWSGDERAQVEQFVDNGGHAAILSGNTCFWKVRWENDGKTYVCHKWKGFTAEDAGPEKATHLWSHPAFGAPEAELTGLSFNFGGYHRLGMCVSRGSSGFTVYNDKHWALNGTDLFYGDQLGADVPLIGYESDGCRFEFGEDGLPKAITTGGVPENLEIIAIAPATLGEDPESGYAPMIPPEKLDVIADCIYGDGSPAMQQRLLRGHAVLASFKRGEGEVFNTGTTEWAHGLVAKDPFVETITRNVMERFDVTKSEAVSASAAK
;
A
#
# COMPACT_ATOMS: atom_id res chain seq x y z
N MET A 1 24.20 4.16 -17.37
CA MET A 1 22.93 3.74 -16.73
C MET A 1 21.99 4.90 -16.83
N LEU A 2 20.77 4.70 -17.32
CA LEU A 2 19.73 5.72 -17.31
C LEU A 2 18.95 5.64 -15.99
N ALA A 3 18.89 6.75 -15.24
CA ALA A 3 18.11 6.84 -14.01
C ALA A 3 17.72 8.29 -13.71
N CYS A 4 16.61 8.51 -13.02
CA CYS A 4 16.19 9.84 -12.60
C CYS A 4 15.41 9.84 -11.28
N TYR A 5 15.33 11.02 -10.67
CA TYR A 5 14.48 11.30 -9.51
C TYR A 5 14.13 12.79 -9.43
N THR A 6 13.11 13.10 -8.63
CA THR A 6 12.67 14.48 -8.38
C THR A 6 13.00 14.93 -6.95
N ASP A 7 13.11 16.24 -6.73
CA ASP A 7 13.33 16.81 -5.40
C ASP A 7 12.12 16.65 -4.46
N ARG A 8 10.92 16.48 -5.04
CA ARG A 8 9.64 16.28 -4.36
C ARG A 8 8.73 15.32 -5.13
N LEU A 9 7.80 14.68 -4.43
CA LEU A 9 6.85 13.72 -5.00
C LEU A 9 5.42 14.24 -5.16
N SER A 10 5.13 15.43 -4.64
CA SER A 10 3.80 16.02 -4.72
C SER A 10 3.91 17.53 -4.93
N LEU A 11 3.00 18.05 -5.74
CA LEU A 11 2.91 19.47 -6.06
C LEU A 11 1.50 19.86 -6.50
N ARG A 12 1.22 21.16 -6.49
CA ARG A 12 -0.01 21.75 -7.03
C ARG A 12 0.22 22.26 -8.47
N PRO A 13 -0.84 22.44 -9.27
CA PRO A 13 -0.76 23.13 -10.56
C PRO A 13 -0.03 24.48 -10.42
N GLY A 14 0.90 24.76 -11.33
CA GLY A 14 1.73 25.96 -11.33
C GLY A 14 3.01 25.88 -10.48
N GLU A 15 3.17 24.85 -9.64
CA GLU A 15 4.41 24.61 -8.90
C GLU A 15 5.45 23.86 -9.76
N SER A 16 6.72 23.95 -9.37
CA SER A 16 7.83 23.28 -10.07
C SER A 16 8.46 22.17 -9.23
N PHE A 17 9.05 21.20 -9.91
CA PHE A 17 10.00 20.25 -9.35
C PHE A 17 11.29 20.24 -10.17
N ALA A 18 12.41 19.91 -9.52
CA ALA A 18 13.69 19.67 -10.18
C ALA A 18 13.80 18.19 -10.56
N LEU A 19 14.17 17.92 -11.81
CA LEU A 19 14.44 16.57 -12.31
C LEU A 19 15.96 16.35 -12.37
N HIS A 20 16.43 15.36 -11.64
CA HIS A 20 17.82 14.93 -11.60
C HIS A 20 17.98 13.71 -12.50
N ILE A 21 18.93 13.75 -13.44
CA ILE A 21 19.10 12.71 -14.46
C ILE A 21 20.56 12.26 -14.46
N SER A 22 20.79 10.96 -14.48
CA SER A 22 22.07 10.35 -14.86
C SER A 22 21.86 9.53 -16.12
N VAL A 23 22.65 9.79 -17.16
CA VAL A 23 22.55 9.09 -18.45
C VAL A 23 23.93 8.97 -19.11
N GLU A 24 24.19 7.82 -19.76
CA GLU A 24 25.44 7.60 -20.51
C GLU A 24 25.30 8.11 -21.96
N ASN A 25 24.16 7.84 -22.60
CA ASN A 25 23.89 8.16 -24.00
C ASN A 25 22.82 9.26 -24.11
N GLY A 26 23.17 10.49 -23.77
CA GLY A 26 22.31 11.65 -24.04
C GLY A 26 22.25 12.01 -25.53
N PRO A 27 21.35 12.93 -25.93
CA PRO A 27 20.32 13.56 -25.09
C PRO A 27 19.13 12.61 -24.82
N CYS A 28 18.31 12.96 -23.83
CA CYS A 28 17.10 12.21 -23.49
C CYS A 28 15.83 12.86 -24.07
N ARG A 29 14.82 12.03 -24.32
CA ARG A 29 13.42 12.45 -24.48
C ARG A 29 12.68 12.27 -23.15
N LEU A 30 11.97 13.30 -22.71
CA LEU A 30 11.09 13.29 -21.54
C LEU A 30 9.63 13.29 -21.98
N GLU A 31 8.84 12.43 -21.37
CA GLU A 31 7.38 12.42 -21.47
C GLU A 31 6.75 12.38 -20.09
N ILE A 32 5.81 13.29 -19.82
CA ILE A 32 5.02 13.28 -18.58
C ILE A 32 3.56 13.01 -18.94
N ALA A 33 2.96 12.03 -18.27
CA ALA A 33 1.60 11.62 -18.53
C ALA A 33 0.79 11.40 -17.24
N ARG A 34 -0.45 11.89 -17.19
CA ARG A 34 -1.39 11.51 -16.14
C ARG A 34 -1.83 10.07 -16.36
N VAL A 35 -1.79 9.25 -15.33
CA VAL A 35 -2.14 7.83 -15.38
C VAL A 35 -3.42 7.57 -14.60
N GLY A 36 -4.42 7.00 -15.27
CA GLY A 36 -5.72 6.58 -14.71
C GLY A 36 -6.28 5.46 -15.57
N LEU A 37 -7.53 5.57 -16.02
CA LEU A 37 -8.08 4.65 -17.03
C LEU A 37 -7.28 4.71 -18.33
N ASN A 38 -6.83 5.91 -18.70
CA ASN A 38 -5.96 6.15 -19.83
C ASN A 38 -4.65 6.78 -19.35
N ARG A 39 -3.58 6.58 -20.12
CA ARG A 39 -2.34 7.32 -19.97
C ARG A 39 -2.38 8.53 -20.89
N GLU A 40 -2.52 9.72 -20.31
CA GLU A 40 -2.69 10.99 -21.03
C GLU A 40 -1.40 11.81 -20.98
N THR A 41 -0.63 11.83 -22.06
CA THR A 41 0.58 12.66 -22.16
C THR A 41 0.23 14.14 -22.11
N VAL A 42 0.76 14.85 -21.11
CA VAL A 42 0.54 16.29 -20.87
C VAL A 42 1.76 17.14 -21.23
N LEU A 43 2.95 16.55 -21.29
CA LEU A 43 4.19 17.23 -21.66
C LEU A 43 5.12 16.27 -22.41
N THR A 44 5.79 16.80 -23.43
CA THR A 44 6.92 16.13 -24.08
C THR A 44 8.02 17.15 -24.26
N MET A 45 9.25 16.77 -23.93
CA MET A 45 10.45 17.55 -24.17
C MET A 45 11.49 16.66 -24.84
N GLU A 46 12.07 17.17 -25.93
CA GLU A 46 13.14 16.50 -26.68
C GLU A 46 14.49 17.15 -26.32
N ASP A 47 15.58 16.49 -26.72
CA ASP A 47 16.94 17.02 -26.62
C ASP A 47 17.34 17.47 -25.19
N ILE A 48 16.89 16.74 -24.15
CA ILE A 48 17.29 17.00 -22.76
C ILE A 48 18.74 16.58 -22.55
N GLU A 49 19.61 17.58 -22.40
CA GLU A 49 21.02 17.38 -22.09
C GLU A 49 21.23 17.05 -20.61
N ALA A 50 21.82 15.90 -20.33
CA ALA A 50 22.22 15.45 -18.99
C ALA A 50 23.53 14.66 -19.05
N GLY A 51 24.29 14.69 -17.96
CA GLY A 51 25.57 13.98 -17.86
C GLY A 51 25.43 12.60 -17.21
N HIS A 52 26.46 11.78 -17.37
CA HIS A 52 26.61 10.59 -16.54
C HIS A 52 27.08 11.01 -15.14
N HIS A 53 26.27 10.66 -14.14
CA HIS A 53 26.58 10.85 -12.72
C HIS A 53 26.62 9.50 -12.02
N PRO A 54 27.78 9.09 -11.45
CA PRO A 54 27.88 7.82 -10.76
C PRO A 54 26.97 7.77 -9.54
N VAL A 55 26.49 6.57 -9.20
CA VAL A 55 25.77 6.32 -7.94
C VAL A 55 26.76 6.45 -6.78
N PRO A 56 26.59 7.40 -5.85
CA PRO A 56 27.49 7.51 -4.70
C PRO A 56 27.30 6.33 -3.74
N PRO A 57 28.30 6.01 -2.90
CA PRO A 57 28.10 5.09 -1.79
C PRO A 57 26.97 5.57 -0.89
N HIS A 58 26.15 4.63 -0.39
CA HIS A 58 25.03 4.92 0.51
C HIS A 58 23.98 5.87 -0.08
N ALA A 59 23.77 5.86 -1.40
CA ALA A 59 22.72 6.67 -2.03
C ALA A 59 21.31 6.35 -1.50
N ASP A 60 21.13 5.16 -0.94
CA ASP A 60 19.93 4.75 -0.22
C ASP A 60 19.65 5.56 1.05
N ARG A 61 20.70 5.96 1.78
CA ARG A 61 20.61 6.78 3.01
C ARG A 61 20.79 8.27 2.76
N ASP A 62 21.79 8.63 1.96
CA ASP A 62 22.29 10.01 1.83
C ASP A 62 21.76 10.69 0.54
N GLY A 63 21.17 9.92 -0.37
CA GLY A 63 20.71 10.39 -1.67
C GLY A 63 21.84 10.44 -2.71
N CYS A 64 21.47 10.74 -3.96
CA CYS A 64 22.40 10.74 -5.08
C CYS A 64 23.26 12.02 -5.15
N GLY A 65 22.69 13.15 -4.73
CA GLY A 65 23.35 14.46 -4.86
C GLY A 65 23.67 14.85 -6.31
N TRP A 66 22.95 14.29 -7.29
CA TRP A 66 23.13 14.66 -8.70
C TRP A 66 22.66 16.10 -8.93
N PRO A 67 23.25 16.86 -9.87
CA PRO A 67 22.73 18.18 -10.22
C PRO A 67 21.34 18.07 -10.85
N ALA A 68 20.52 19.11 -10.70
CA ALA A 68 19.28 19.20 -11.46
C ALA A 68 19.63 19.33 -12.96
N ALA A 69 19.05 18.47 -13.79
CA ALA A 69 19.20 18.54 -15.24
C ALA A 69 18.24 19.57 -15.83
N LEU A 70 17.02 19.63 -15.31
CA LEU A 70 16.02 20.64 -15.65
C LEU A 70 15.03 20.86 -14.51
N GLU A 71 14.31 21.98 -14.59
CA GLU A 71 13.15 22.26 -13.75
C GLU A 71 11.89 22.15 -14.62
N VAL A 72 10.86 21.48 -14.10
CA VAL A 72 9.58 21.29 -14.78
C VAL A 72 8.47 21.90 -13.93
N THR A 73 7.66 22.76 -14.54
CA THR A 73 6.48 23.36 -13.92
C THR A 73 5.24 22.57 -14.31
N ALA A 74 4.44 22.17 -13.32
CA ALA A 74 3.13 21.58 -13.56
C ALA A 74 2.21 22.60 -14.23
N GLY A 75 1.59 22.23 -15.34
CA GLY A 75 0.63 23.09 -16.04
C GLY A 75 -0.53 23.49 -15.13
N GLU A 76 -1.06 24.70 -15.31
CA GLU A 76 -2.25 25.19 -14.57
C GLU A 76 -3.50 24.34 -14.85
N ASP A 77 -3.52 23.60 -15.96
CA ASP A 77 -4.57 22.71 -16.42
C ASP A 77 -4.35 21.24 -16.03
N TRP A 78 -3.23 20.90 -15.38
CA TRP A 78 -2.96 19.55 -14.92
C TRP A 78 -3.95 19.17 -13.82
N ARG A 79 -4.77 18.15 -14.10
CA ARG A 79 -5.77 17.62 -13.17
C ARG A 79 -5.10 16.87 -12.02
N SER A 80 -5.79 16.75 -10.89
CA SER A 80 -5.27 15.91 -9.82
C SER A 80 -5.10 14.45 -10.28
N GLY A 81 -4.01 13.81 -9.85
CA GLY A 81 -3.68 12.45 -10.28
C GLY A 81 -2.22 12.05 -10.06
N TYR A 82 -1.94 10.78 -10.37
CA TYR A 82 -0.58 10.26 -10.52
C TYR A 82 -0.03 10.60 -11.90
N TYR A 83 1.19 11.15 -11.97
CA TYR A 83 1.86 11.50 -13.22
C TYR A 83 3.14 10.71 -13.37
N ASP A 84 3.17 9.85 -14.39
CA ASP A 84 4.35 9.12 -14.83
C ASP A 84 5.33 10.06 -15.53
N ILE A 85 6.61 9.97 -15.17
CA ILE A 85 7.73 10.66 -15.78
C ILE A 85 8.56 9.59 -16.49
N LEU A 86 8.43 9.49 -17.81
CA LEU A 86 9.17 8.57 -18.66
C LEU A 86 10.33 9.29 -19.34
N LEU A 87 11.55 8.86 -19.06
CA LEU A 87 12.75 9.25 -19.80
C LEU A 87 13.18 8.13 -20.75
N THR A 88 13.54 8.49 -21.97
CA THR A 88 14.14 7.60 -22.97
C THR A 88 15.49 8.18 -23.43
N ASP A 89 16.57 7.40 -23.36
CA ASP A 89 17.90 7.84 -23.84
C ASP A 89 18.07 7.66 -25.36
N ALA A 90 19.20 8.10 -25.90
CA ALA A 90 19.49 7.99 -27.34
C ALA A 90 19.66 6.53 -27.83
N ALA A 91 19.89 5.58 -26.92
CA ALA A 91 19.95 4.15 -27.21
C ALA A 91 18.57 3.45 -27.12
N GLY A 92 17.54 4.17 -26.66
CA GLY A 92 16.19 3.65 -26.44
C GLY A 92 15.98 2.98 -25.07
N GLU A 93 16.93 3.09 -24.15
CA GLU A 93 16.75 2.67 -22.75
C GLU A 93 15.70 3.58 -22.09
N GLN A 94 14.84 3.02 -21.24
CA GLN A 94 13.76 3.73 -20.57
C GLN A 94 13.89 3.65 -19.05
N THR A 95 13.55 4.75 -18.38
CA THR A 95 13.38 4.79 -16.92
C THR A 95 12.16 5.63 -16.57
N HIS A 96 11.50 5.24 -15.49
CA HIS A 96 10.33 5.88 -14.94
C HIS A 96 10.63 6.48 -13.56
N HIS A 97 9.95 7.60 -13.30
CA HIS A 97 9.75 8.20 -11.99
C HIS A 97 8.32 8.76 -11.95
N PHE A 98 7.92 9.43 -10.87
CA PHE A 98 6.58 10.02 -10.81
C PHE A 98 6.52 11.27 -9.95
N VAL A 99 5.43 12.01 -10.14
CA VAL A 99 4.94 13.03 -9.21
C VAL A 99 3.42 12.90 -9.08
N CYS A 100 2.89 13.26 -7.92
CA CYS A 100 1.47 13.42 -7.67
C CYS A 100 1.08 14.89 -7.87
N ILE A 101 0.05 15.15 -8.66
CA ILE A 101 -0.56 16.48 -8.76
C ILE A 101 -1.77 16.51 -7.83
N LYS A 102 -1.71 17.39 -6.82
CA LYS A 102 -2.83 17.70 -5.92
C LYS A 102 -3.85 18.61 -6.60
N PRO A 103 -5.07 18.75 -6.07
CA PRO A 103 -5.96 19.80 -6.54
C PRO A 103 -5.36 21.20 -6.31
N LYS A 104 -5.86 22.17 -7.07
CA LYS A 104 -5.46 23.58 -6.93
C LYS A 104 -5.79 24.07 -5.52
N ALA A 105 -4.91 24.90 -4.96
CA ALA A 105 -5.06 25.40 -3.59
C ALA A 105 -6.43 26.07 -3.38
N GLY A 106 -7.09 25.74 -2.27
CA GLY A 106 -8.42 26.26 -1.92
C GLY A 106 -9.58 25.72 -2.76
N THR A 107 -9.34 24.70 -3.59
CA THR A 107 -10.38 24.00 -4.35
C THR A 107 -10.29 22.50 -4.14
N THR A 108 -11.40 21.79 -4.30
CA THR A 108 -11.42 20.34 -4.50
C THR A 108 -12.10 20.04 -5.83
N GLY A 109 -11.56 19.08 -6.57
CA GLY A 109 -12.19 18.50 -7.75
C GLY A 109 -13.20 17.41 -7.38
N SER A 110 -13.12 16.88 -6.16
CA SER A 110 -14.00 15.84 -5.65
C SER A 110 -14.36 16.03 -4.18
N LYS A 111 -15.37 15.27 -3.72
CA LYS A 111 -15.62 15.04 -2.29
C LYS A 111 -14.79 13.89 -1.73
N ALA A 112 -14.11 13.13 -2.57
CA ALA A 112 -13.32 11.97 -2.18
C ALA A 112 -11.86 12.13 -2.59
N VAL A 113 -10.95 11.66 -1.74
CA VAL A 113 -9.51 11.68 -1.99
C VAL A 113 -8.94 10.26 -1.98
N LEU A 114 -8.09 9.95 -2.96
CA LEU A 114 -7.25 8.76 -2.97
C LEU A 114 -5.88 9.15 -2.40
N VAL A 115 -5.49 8.49 -1.31
CA VAL A 115 -4.17 8.68 -0.69
C VAL A 115 -3.21 7.66 -1.27
N LEU A 116 -2.19 8.15 -1.97
CA LEU A 116 -1.16 7.32 -2.56
C LEU A 116 -0.19 6.85 -1.48
N ALA A 117 0.03 5.53 -1.40
CA ALA A 117 0.83 4.84 -0.39
C ALA A 117 2.36 5.04 -0.56
N THR A 118 2.78 6.29 -0.78
CA THR A 118 4.17 6.68 -1.07
C THR A 118 5.15 6.39 0.06
N ASN A 119 4.72 6.36 1.32
CA ASN A 119 5.54 5.89 2.43
C ASN A 119 5.90 4.41 2.22
N THR A 120 4.94 3.58 1.81
CA THR A 120 5.19 2.18 1.44
C THR A 120 6.19 2.12 0.28
N TYR A 121 6.06 2.98 -0.74
CA TYR A 121 6.99 2.97 -1.87
C TYR A 121 8.43 3.24 -1.38
N GLN A 122 8.62 4.20 -0.47
CA GLN A 122 9.93 4.51 0.11
C GLN A 122 10.49 3.36 0.95
N SER A 123 9.65 2.73 1.78
CA SER A 123 10.03 1.60 2.62
C SER A 123 10.54 0.40 1.84
N TYR A 124 9.98 0.15 0.64
CA TYR A 124 10.39 -0.95 -0.23
C TYR A 124 11.46 -0.56 -1.26
N ASN A 125 11.67 0.73 -1.53
CA ASN A 125 12.66 1.21 -2.48
C ASN A 125 14.08 0.89 -2.02
N TRP A 126 14.72 -0.05 -2.71
CA TRP A 126 16.11 -0.46 -2.43
C TRP A 126 17.13 0.16 -3.39
N TRP A 127 16.73 1.09 -4.26
CA TRP A 127 17.67 1.78 -5.14
C TRP A 127 18.78 2.42 -4.30
N GLY A 128 20.04 2.12 -4.65
CA GLY A 128 21.22 2.54 -3.88
C GLY A 128 21.77 1.47 -2.94
N GLY A 129 21.07 0.35 -2.71
CA GLY A 129 21.62 -0.81 -2.00
C GLY A 129 20.62 -1.53 -1.11
N ALA A 130 19.99 -0.78 -0.22
CA ALA A 130 19.10 -1.25 0.83
C ALA A 130 17.77 -0.48 0.89
N ASN A 131 16.79 -1.11 1.52
CA ASN A 131 15.49 -0.54 1.88
C ASN A 131 15.25 -0.65 3.40
N ALA A 132 14.03 -0.43 3.88
CA ALA A 132 13.69 -0.52 5.30
C ALA A 132 13.75 -1.97 5.84
N TYR A 133 13.78 -2.97 4.96
CA TYR A 133 13.81 -4.39 5.31
C TYR A 133 15.22 -4.98 5.30
N SER A 134 16.05 -4.63 4.32
CA SER A 134 17.25 -5.41 4.03
C SER A 134 18.36 -4.63 3.33
N ASN A 135 19.59 -5.13 3.46
CA ASN A 135 20.61 -5.01 2.43
C ASN A 135 20.25 -5.87 1.19
N VAL A 136 19.38 -5.34 0.32
CA VAL A 136 18.85 -6.06 -0.85
C VAL A 136 19.93 -6.42 -1.85
N THR A 137 20.91 -5.53 -2.11
CA THR A 137 22.01 -5.83 -3.04
C THR A 137 22.90 -6.96 -2.53
N GLY A 138 23.21 -6.96 -1.23
CA GLY A 138 23.95 -8.04 -0.58
C GLY A 138 23.21 -9.38 -0.68
N LEU A 139 21.90 -9.35 -0.41
CA LEU A 139 21.01 -10.51 -0.54
C LEU A 139 20.96 -11.04 -1.98
N MET A 140 20.62 -10.19 -2.94
CA MET A 140 20.42 -10.57 -4.35
C MET A 140 21.70 -11.04 -5.04
N SER A 141 22.86 -10.55 -4.59
CA SER A 141 24.16 -11.03 -5.07
C SER A 141 24.62 -12.35 -4.44
N GLY A 142 23.89 -12.86 -3.45
CA GLY A 142 24.26 -14.06 -2.69
C GLY A 142 25.49 -13.89 -1.79
N LYS A 143 25.94 -12.64 -1.59
CA LYS A 143 27.12 -12.33 -0.76
C LYS A 143 26.79 -12.23 0.71
N VAL A 144 25.54 -11.89 1.04
CA VAL A 144 25.05 -11.73 2.40
C VAL A 144 23.89 -12.72 2.61
N PRO A 145 23.96 -13.60 3.62
CA PRO A 145 22.84 -14.46 4.01
C PRO A 145 21.58 -13.66 4.36
N PHE A 146 20.41 -14.28 4.26
CA PHE A 146 19.13 -13.58 4.42
C PHE A 146 18.97 -12.92 5.81
N ASP A 147 19.28 -13.64 6.87
CA ASP A 147 19.24 -13.15 8.25
C ASP A 147 20.19 -11.96 8.48
N GLU A 148 21.43 -12.08 8.01
CA GLU A 148 22.40 -10.99 8.08
C GLU A 148 21.97 -9.78 7.24
N ALA A 149 21.36 -10.01 6.07
CA ALA A 149 20.88 -8.93 5.22
C ALA A 149 19.74 -8.14 5.88
N MET A 150 18.85 -8.81 6.63
CA MET A 150 17.82 -8.16 7.46
C MET A 150 18.42 -7.29 8.56
N ASP A 151 19.44 -7.80 9.26
CA ASP A 151 20.11 -7.05 10.32
C ASP A 151 20.87 -5.82 9.78
N GLN A 152 21.17 -5.79 8.48
CA GLN A 152 21.82 -4.67 7.80
C GLN A 152 20.84 -3.64 7.19
N ALA A 153 19.53 -3.74 7.47
CA ALA A 153 18.58 -2.68 7.13
C ALA A 153 19.02 -1.34 7.71
N ILE A 154 18.98 -0.28 6.88
CA ILE A 154 19.55 1.04 7.23
C ILE A 154 18.68 1.79 8.23
N GLY A 155 17.35 1.67 8.10
CA GLY A 155 16.37 2.35 8.96
C GLY A 155 16.24 3.86 8.75
N VAL A 156 17.12 4.47 7.95
CA VAL A 156 17.09 5.89 7.55
C VAL A 156 17.33 5.95 6.05
N LEU A 157 16.34 6.42 5.29
CA LEU A 157 16.34 6.40 3.83
C LEU A 157 16.28 7.82 3.28
N SER A 158 16.89 8.05 2.12
CA SER A 158 16.75 9.29 1.36
C SER A 158 15.61 9.20 0.36
N THR A 159 14.89 10.30 0.16
CA THR A 159 13.97 10.47 -0.98
C THR A 159 14.67 11.02 -2.22
N GLN A 160 15.91 11.49 -2.08
CA GLN A 160 16.68 12.13 -3.14
C GLN A 160 17.42 11.07 -3.97
N ARG A 161 16.69 10.05 -4.41
CA ARG A 161 17.18 8.91 -5.17
C ARG A 161 16.08 8.36 -6.09
N PRO A 162 16.44 7.69 -7.19
CA PRO A 162 15.49 7.01 -8.06
C PRO A 162 14.69 5.92 -7.32
N PHE A 163 13.60 5.48 -7.95
CA PHE A 163 12.89 4.27 -7.55
C PHE A 163 13.30 3.06 -8.37
N ILE A 164 13.23 1.90 -7.73
CA ILE A 164 13.21 0.62 -8.43
C ILE A 164 11.99 0.58 -9.36
N GLN A 165 12.22 0.18 -10.62
CA GLN A 165 11.23 0.31 -11.68
C GLN A 165 9.97 -0.51 -11.43
N MET A 166 10.06 -1.65 -10.74
CA MET A 166 8.87 -2.42 -10.34
C MET A 166 7.94 -1.71 -9.34
N ILE A 167 8.41 -0.67 -8.65
CA ILE A 167 7.58 0.12 -7.72
C ILE A 167 6.83 1.21 -8.48
N VAL A 168 7.48 1.89 -9.42
CA VAL A 168 6.88 3.04 -10.11
C VAL A 168 6.26 2.68 -11.46
N ALA A 169 6.74 1.63 -12.11
CA ALA A 169 6.40 1.25 -13.46
C ALA A 169 6.50 -0.27 -13.66
N ALA A 170 5.76 -1.05 -12.86
CA ALA A 170 5.69 -2.49 -13.09
C ALA A 170 5.21 -2.76 -14.53
N PRO A 171 5.86 -3.68 -15.27
CA PRO A 171 5.46 -3.98 -16.64
C PRO A 171 4.06 -4.60 -16.66
N GLU A 172 3.38 -4.45 -17.79
CA GLU A 172 2.10 -5.11 -18.00
C GLU A 172 2.25 -6.63 -17.84
N GLY A 173 1.29 -7.25 -17.15
CA GLY A 173 1.33 -8.69 -16.87
C GLY A 173 2.31 -9.10 -15.77
N ALA A 174 2.89 -8.16 -15.02
CA ALA A 174 3.60 -8.49 -13.78
C ALA A 174 2.71 -9.35 -12.87
N PRO A 175 3.24 -10.47 -12.31
CA PRO A 175 2.45 -11.36 -11.48
C PRO A 175 2.03 -10.67 -10.18
N ARG A 176 0.81 -10.96 -9.73
CA ARG A 176 0.36 -10.61 -8.37
C ARG A 176 1.22 -11.35 -7.35
N LEU A 177 1.40 -10.77 -6.16
CA LEU A 177 2.11 -11.40 -5.04
C LEU A 177 1.26 -12.47 -4.32
N ILE A 178 0.52 -13.27 -5.10
CA ILE A 178 -0.29 -14.38 -4.63
C ILE A 178 -0.19 -15.57 -5.57
N ASN A 179 -0.46 -16.76 -5.05
CA ASN A 179 -0.59 -17.97 -5.84
C ASN A 179 -2.00 -18.05 -6.43
N MET A 180 -2.08 -17.77 -7.73
CA MET A 180 -3.34 -17.76 -8.48
C MET A 180 -4.10 -19.10 -8.41
N ARG A 181 -3.39 -20.22 -8.23
CA ARG A 181 -4.00 -21.55 -8.03
C ARG A 181 -3.73 -22.11 -6.64
N LYS A 182 -4.59 -23.04 -6.23
CA LYS A 182 -4.39 -23.84 -5.02
C LYS A 182 -3.16 -24.72 -5.20
N ARG A 183 -2.44 -24.92 -4.09
CA ARG A 183 -1.37 -25.92 -4.01
C ARG A 183 -1.94 -27.34 -4.05
N ASP A 184 -1.40 -28.21 -4.89
CA ASP A 184 -1.83 -29.60 -5.01
C ASP A 184 -1.33 -30.48 -3.85
N PHE A 185 -1.85 -31.69 -3.76
CA PHE A 185 -1.45 -32.64 -2.72
C PHE A 185 0.06 -32.91 -2.76
N ARG A 186 0.74 -32.62 -1.64
CA ARG A 186 2.20 -32.74 -1.45
C ARG A 186 3.06 -31.89 -2.40
N GLU A 187 2.46 -31.03 -3.19
CA GLU A 187 3.21 -30.08 -4.01
C GLU A 187 4.06 -29.14 -3.12
N LYS A 188 5.25 -28.81 -3.60
CA LYS A 188 6.14 -27.86 -2.94
C LYS A 188 5.50 -26.46 -2.95
N PRO A 189 5.64 -25.66 -1.88
CA PRO A 189 5.17 -24.28 -1.89
C PRO A 189 5.93 -23.46 -2.95
N TRP A 190 5.26 -22.45 -3.48
CA TRP A 190 5.83 -21.41 -4.33
C TRP A 190 5.16 -20.06 -3.99
N ALA A 191 5.73 -18.97 -4.49
CA ALA A 191 5.30 -17.61 -4.18
C ALA A 191 5.26 -16.86 -5.50
N ALA A 192 4.09 -16.31 -5.81
CA ALA A 192 3.84 -15.61 -7.06
C ALA A 192 4.23 -16.45 -8.29
N ASP A 193 5.09 -15.91 -9.16
CA ASP A 193 5.64 -16.58 -10.34
C ASP A 193 7.19 -16.61 -10.28
N PRO A 194 7.79 -17.71 -9.78
CA PRO A 194 9.24 -17.82 -9.64
C PRO A 194 10.03 -17.86 -10.95
N GLU A 195 9.37 -18.17 -12.08
CA GLU A 195 10.01 -18.14 -13.39
C GLU A 195 10.10 -16.70 -13.89
N TRP A 196 8.98 -15.99 -13.82
CA TRP A 196 8.91 -14.58 -14.18
C TRP A 196 9.86 -13.72 -13.34
N MET A 197 9.86 -13.91 -12.01
CA MET A 197 10.72 -13.14 -11.10
C MET A 197 12.22 -13.35 -11.41
N ARG A 198 12.62 -14.57 -11.74
CA ARG A 198 14.02 -14.88 -12.10
C ARG A 198 14.41 -14.29 -13.45
N HIS A 199 13.50 -14.37 -14.43
CA HIS A 199 13.71 -13.79 -15.76
C HIS A 199 13.94 -12.28 -15.69
N HIS A 200 13.17 -11.60 -14.84
CA HIS A 200 13.23 -10.14 -14.68
C HIS A 200 14.18 -9.69 -13.56
N GLN A 201 14.86 -10.62 -12.88
CA GLN A 201 15.82 -10.35 -11.80
C GLN A 201 15.24 -9.52 -10.65
N ILE A 202 13.97 -9.76 -10.33
CA ILE A 202 13.19 -9.01 -9.35
C ILE A 202 13.53 -9.46 -7.93
N SER A 203 13.69 -8.51 -7.02
CA SER A 203 13.92 -8.79 -5.60
C SER A 203 12.62 -9.25 -4.91
N PRO A 204 12.70 -9.90 -3.74
CA PRO A 204 11.51 -10.22 -2.94
C PRO A 204 10.65 -9.00 -2.54
N TYR A 205 11.19 -7.79 -2.63
CA TYR A 205 10.56 -6.54 -2.15
C TYR A 205 9.88 -5.72 -3.24
N ASP A 206 10.18 -6.01 -4.51
CA ASP A 206 9.79 -5.19 -5.66
C ASP A 206 8.29 -5.24 -5.98
N GLY A 207 7.65 -6.37 -5.64
CA GLY A 207 6.23 -6.58 -5.88
C GLY A 207 5.33 -5.86 -4.88
N SER A 208 5.83 -5.56 -3.68
CA SER A 208 5.02 -5.23 -2.50
C SER A 208 4.55 -3.78 -2.43
N ALA A 209 4.90 -2.91 -3.38
CA ALA A 209 4.53 -1.50 -3.35
C ALA A 209 4.40 -0.94 -4.77
N GLY A 210 3.56 0.07 -4.98
CA GLY A 210 3.56 0.83 -6.22
C GLY A 210 2.19 1.10 -6.83
N PHE A 211 2.19 1.98 -7.84
CA PHE A 211 0.99 2.46 -8.51
C PHE A 211 0.74 1.74 -9.84
N MET A 212 1.59 1.97 -10.85
CA MET A 212 1.34 1.51 -12.22
C MET A 212 1.26 0.00 -12.32
N ASN A 213 0.20 -0.47 -12.97
CA ASN A 213 -0.15 -1.89 -13.12
C ASN A 213 -0.29 -2.67 -11.79
N LYS A 214 -0.55 -1.95 -10.70
CA LYS A 214 -0.82 -2.49 -9.37
C LYS A 214 -2.18 -2.03 -8.85
N TRP A 215 -2.41 -2.19 -7.55
CA TRP A 215 -3.71 -2.00 -6.91
C TRP A 215 -4.30 -0.59 -7.07
N GLU A 216 -3.52 0.45 -6.83
CA GLU A 216 -4.01 1.84 -6.91
C GLU A 216 -4.34 2.24 -8.36
N HIS A 217 -3.54 1.82 -9.33
CA HIS A 217 -3.86 2.03 -10.76
C HIS A 217 -5.10 1.24 -11.18
N ALA A 218 -5.24 -0.01 -10.75
CA ALA A 218 -6.41 -0.84 -11.02
C ALA A 218 -7.70 -0.20 -10.49
N PHE A 219 -7.66 0.34 -9.27
CA PHE A 219 -8.77 1.07 -8.69
C PHE A 219 -9.05 2.39 -9.42
N ALA A 220 -8.01 3.20 -9.70
CA ALA A 220 -8.13 4.45 -10.45
C ALA A 220 -8.76 4.25 -11.83
N ALA A 221 -8.34 3.21 -12.55
CA ALA A 221 -8.90 2.87 -13.85
C ALA A 221 -10.38 2.49 -13.76
N TRP A 222 -10.75 1.70 -12.74
CA TRP A 222 -12.15 1.32 -12.51
C TRP A 222 -13.02 2.52 -12.12
N THR A 223 -12.57 3.37 -11.20
CA THR A 223 -13.34 4.54 -10.75
C THR A 223 -13.58 5.52 -11.88
N GLU A 224 -12.56 5.80 -12.71
CA GLU A 224 -12.71 6.64 -13.89
C GLU A 224 -13.64 6.02 -14.94
N ALA A 225 -13.57 4.71 -15.19
CA ALA A 225 -14.49 4.02 -16.09
C ALA A 225 -15.95 4.09 -15.62
N GLU A 226 -16.15 4.10 -14.30
CA GLU A 226 -17.45 4.23 -13.64
C GLU A 226 -17.93 5.68 -13.46
N GLY A 227 -17.09 6.63 -13.84
CA GLY A 227 -17.36 8.06 -13.76
C GLY A 227 -17.19 8.66 -12.37
N TYR A 228 -16.66 7.93 -11.39
CA TYR A 228 -16.31 8.48 -10.08
C TYR A 228 -15.11 9.40 -10.20
N VAL A 229 -15.09 10.47 -9.41
CA VAL A 229 -14.02 11.48 -9.42
C VAL A 229 -13.27 11.40 -8.09
N PHE A 230 -11.94 11.42 -8.15
CA PHE A 230 -11.06 11.47 -6.99
C PHE A 230 -10.02 12.57 -7.17
N ASP A 231 -9.77 13.33 -6.11
CA ASP A 231 -8.51 14.04 -5.97
C ASP A 231 -7.44 13.06 -5.43
N TYR A 232 -6.16 13.36 -5.67
CA TYR A 232 -5.02 12.53 -5.32
C TYR A 232 -4.08 13.33 -4.42
N VAL A 233 -3.63 12.67 -3.36
CA VAL A 233 -2.62 13.19 -2.44
C VAL A 233 -1.66 12.07 -2.07
N THR A 234 -0.52 12.39 -1.48
CA THR A 234 0.44 11.41 -0.97
C THR A 234 0.37 11.33 0.55
N ASP A 235 0.84 10.23 1.14
CA ASP A 235 1.00 10.12 2.60
C ASP A 235 1.78 11.33 3.20
N TYR A 236 2.82 11.81 2.50
CA TYR A 236 3.60 12.97 2.94
C TYR A 236 2.81 14.29 2.89
N ASP A 237 1.80 14.40 2.03
CA ASP A 237 0.90 15.55 2.06
C ASP A 237 0.03 15.53 3.32
N LEU A 238 -0.37 14.35 3.81
CA LEU A 238 -1.09 14.22 5.08
C LEU A 238 -0.18 14.49 6.30
N ASP A 239 1.11 14.18 6.19
CA ASP A 239 2.11 14.53 7.21
C ASP A 239 2.32 16.05 7.33
N THR A 240 2.28 16.78 6.21
CA THR A 240 2.71 18.19 6.17
C THR A 240 1.57 19.22 6.14
N ASP A 241 0.39 18.84 5.69
CA ASP A 241 -0.79 19.71 5.61
C ASP A 241 -1.89 19.17 6.55
N PRO A 242 -1.94 19.61 7.83
CA PRO A 242 -2.78 18.99 8.87
C PRO A 242 -4.29 19.15 8.65
N ASP A 243 -4.71 20.07 7.77
CA ASP A 243 -6.12 20.34 7.47
C ASP A 243 -6.54 19.81 6.09
N LEU A 244 -5.66 19.10 5.37
CA LEU A 244 -5.89 18.65 4.00
C LEU A 244 -7.17 17.81 3.86
N LEU A 245 -7.44 16.89 4.79
CA LEU A 245 -8.62 16.03 4.73
C LEU A 245 -9.94 16.76 5.03
N SER A 246 -9.89 17.95 5.65
CA SER A 246 -11.10 18.71 6.01
C SER A 246 -11.93 19.16 4.80
N ALA A 247 -11.34 19.14 3.61
CA ALA A 247 -12.00 19.51 2.36
C ALA A 247 -12.79 18.36 1.71
N TYR A 248 -12.69 17.14 2.26
CA TYR A 248 -13.29 15.93 1.70
C TYR A 248 -14.37 15.36 2.63
N SER A 249 -15.22 14.51 2.07
CA SER A 249 -16.19 13.67 2.80
C SER A 249 -15.64 12.27 3.03
N SER A 250 -14.72 11.80 2.17
CA SER A 250 -14.11 10.49 2.30
C SER A 250 -12.66 10.40 1.83
N ALA A 251 -11.89 9.53 2.47
CA ALA A 251 -10.51 9.19 2.14
C ALA A 251 -10.39 7.68 1.85
N PHE A 252 -9.66 7.34 0.78
CA PHE A 252 -9.50 5.98 0.30
C PHE A 252 -8.03 5.56 0.35
N PHE A 253 -7.79 4.39 0.93
CA PHE A 253 -6.48 3.73 1.01
C PHE A 253 -6.59 2.39 0.29
N VAL A 254 -5.81 2.20 -0.78
CA VAL A 254 -6.01 1.08 -1.71
C VAL A 254 -4.73 0.26 -1.85
N GLY A 255 -4.87 -1.07 -1.87
CA GLY A 255 -3.75 -1.97 -2.09
C GLY A 255 -2.93 -2.19 -0.83
N HIS A 256 -1.83 -1.47 -0.69
CA HIS A 256 -0.85 -1.72 0.38
C HIS A 256 -0.35 -0.41 1.03
N SER A 257 -1.15 0.13 1.94
CA SER A 257 -0.84 1.35 2.70
C SER A 257 -0.27 0.99 4.09
N GLU A 258 0.96 0.46 4.10
CA GLU A 258 1.57 -0.20 5.27
C GLU A 258 2.22 0.77 6.27
N TYR A 259 2.78 1.88 5.79
CA TYR A 259 3.66 2.75 6.57
C TYR A 259 3.05 4.12 6.75
N TRP A 260 2.75 4.51 7.99
CA TRP A 260 2.06 5.76 8.28
C TRP A 260 2.87 6.62 9.25
N SER A 261 2.94 7.92 8.97
CA SER A 261 3.57 8.86 9.91
C SER A 261 2.64 9.20 11.08
N GLY A 262 3.21 9.80 12.13
CA GLY A 262 2.43 10.26 13.28
C GLY A 262 1.40 11.32 12.90
N ASP A 263 1.82 12.34 12.14
CA ASP A 263 0.98 13.47 11.77
C ASP A 263 -0.07 13.06 10.71
N GLU A 264 0.30 12.20 9.77
CA GLU A 264 -0.64 11.55 8.84
C GLU A 264 -1.74 10.81 9.59
N ARG A 265 -1.38 9.90 10.49
CA ARG A 265 -2.37 9.13 11.26
C ARG A 265 -3.27 10.04 12.08
N ALA A 266 -2.69 11.02 12.79
CA ALA A 266 -3.46 11.94 13.61
C ALA A 266 -4.50 12.72 12.78
N GLN A 267 -4.14 13.13 11.56
CA GLN A 267 -5.06 13.80 10.66
C GLN A 267 -6.20 12.87 10.21
N VAL A 268 -5.91 11.60 9.87
CA VAL A 268 -6.95 10.63 9.48
C VAL A 268 -7.90 10.34 10.66
N GLU A 269 -7.36 10.19 11.87
CA GLU A 269 -8.16 10.03 13.09
C GLU A 269 -9.08 11.23 13.31
N GLN A 270 -8.54 12.46 13.29
CA GLN A 270 -9.32 13.68 13.42
C GLN A 270 -10.39 13.82 12.34
N PHE A 271 -10.05 13.47 11.10
CA PHE A 271 -10.97 13.51 9.96
C PHE A 271 -12.18 12.59 10.18
N VAL A 272 -11.94 11.33 10.54
CA VAL A 272 -13.01 10.35 10.79
C VAL A 272 -13.80 10.75 12.05
N ASP A 273 -13.12 11.17 13.11
CA ASP A 273 -13.77 11.57 14.36
C ASP A 273 -14.75 12.73 14.14
N ASN A 274 -14.45 13.64 13.19
CA ASN A 274 -15.28 14.79 12.80
C ASN A 274 -16.28 14.51 11.66
N GLY A 275 -16.57 13.25 11.34
CA GLY A 275 -17.63 12.89 10.39
C GLY A 275 -17.15 12.45 9.02
N GLY A 276 -15.84 12.48 8.76
CA GLY A 276 -15.24 11.92 7.55
C GLY A 276 -15.36 10.40 7.48
N HIS A 277 -15.32 9.85 6.27
CA HIS A 277 -15.37 8.41 6.05
C HIS A 277 -14.05 7.86 5.52
N ALA A 278 -13.58 6.73 6.06
CA ALA A 278 -12.38 6.05 5.58
C ALA A 278 -12.74 4.72 4.92
N ALA A 279 -12.40 4.58 3.63
CA ALA A 279 -12.48 3.32 2.90
C ALA A 279 -11.09 2.70 2.80
N ILE A 280 -10.87 1.62 3.53
CA ILE A 280 -9.63 0.85 3.54
C ILE A 280 -9.82 -0.36 2.62
N LEU A 281 -9.46 -0.18 1.36
CA LEU A 281 -9.43 -1.22 0.33
C LEU A 281 -8.01 -1.82 0.23
N SER A 282 -7.40 -2.04 1.41
CA SER A 282 -5.99 -2.36 1.62
C SER A 282 -5.85 -3.52 2.62
N GLY A 283 -4.67 -4.12 2.68
CA GLY A 283 -4.23 -5.04 3.74
C GLY A 283 -2.89 -4.57 4.32
N ASN A 284 -2.53 -5.12 5.49
CA ASN A 284 -1.37 -4.67 6.26
C ASN A 284 -1.37 -3.16 6.52
N THR A 285 -2.55 -2.61 6.75
CA THR A 285 -2.77 -1.15 6.71
C THR A 285 -2.30 -0.49 8.00
N CYS A 286 -1.55 0.62 7.90
CA CYS A 286 -1.06 1.40 9.05
C CYS A 286 -0.32 0.53 10.08
N PHE A 287 0.47 -0.45 9.61
CA PHE A 287 1.14 -1.40 10.48
C PHE A 287 2.39 -0.80 11.12
N TRP A 288 3.19 -0.07 10.33
CA TRP A 288 4.43 0.55 10.78
C TRP A 288 4.27 2.06 10.98
N LYS A 289 4.66 2.53 12.17
CA LYS A 289 4.89 3.94 12.43
C LYS A 289 6.23 4.38 11.86
N VAL A 290 6.21 5.41 11.02
CA VAL A 290 7.38 6.04 10.40
C VAL A 290 7.42 7.53 10.72
N ARG A 291 8.47 8.22 10.28
CA ARG A 291 8.53 9.68 10.35
C ARG A 291 9.33 10.28 9.21
N TRP A 292 9.04 11.56 8.96
CA TRP A 292 9.74 12.40 8.01
C TRP A 292 10.65 13.41 8.72
N GLU A 293 11.82 13.66 8.14
CA GLU A 293 12.78 14.64 8.63
C GLU A 293 13.36 15.45 7.44
N ASN A 294 14.00 16.58 7.76
CA ASN A 294 14.73 17.41 6.79
C ASN A 294 13.86 17.84 5.60
N ASP A 295 12.64 18.32 5.88
CA ASP A 295 11.67 18.76 4.87
C ASP A 295 11.37 17.67 3.83
N GLY A 296 11.14 16.44 4.28
CA GLY A 296 10.77 15.30 3.43
C GLY A 296 11.93 14.65 2.70
N LYS A 297 13.18 15.06 2.98
CA LYS A 297 14.38 14.48 2.35
C LYS A 297 14.87 13.21 3.04
N THR A 298 14.49 13.02 4.29
CA THR A 298 14.87 11.87 5.12
C THR A 298 13.62 11.16 5.61
N TYR A 299 13.55 9.86 5.36
CA TYR A 299 12.48 8.97 5.76
C TYR A 299 13.01 7.95 6.77
N VAL A 300 12.48 7.95 7.99
CA VAL A 300 12.99 7.09 9.07
C VAL A 300 12.01 5.95 9.34
N CYS A 301 12.54 4.73 9.33
CA CYS A 301 11.81 3.48 9.50
C CYS A 301 12.72 2.40 10.10
N HIS A 302 12.94 2.41 11.41
CA HIS A 302 13.81 1.43 12.09
C HIS A 302 13.18 0.04 12.28
N LYS A 303 11.90 -0.12 11.92
CA LYS A 303 11.11 -1.36 12.07
C LYS A 303 11.36 -2.04 13.43
N TRP A 304 11.75 -3.32 13.41
CA TRP A 304 12.03 -4.15 14.58
C TRP A 304 13.09 -3.59 15.52
N LYS A 305 14.05 -2.82 15.00
CA LYS A 305 15.08 -2.23 15.86
C LYS A 305 14.51 -1.08 16.67
N GLY A 306 13.53 -0.33 16.14
CA GLY A 306 12.85 0.79 16.79
C GLY A 306 13.66 1.52 17.85
N PHE A 307 13.26 1.38 19.11
CA PHE A 307 13.87 2.00 20.29
C PHE A 307 15.33 1.60 20.58
N THR A 308 15.83 0.54 19.95
CA THR A 308 17.24 0.11 20.06
C THR A 308 18.13 0.69 18.96
N ALA A 309 17.54 1.13 17.83
CA ALA A 309 18.28 1.82 16.77
C ALA A 309 18.55 3.28 17.13
N GLU A 310 17.65 3.90 17.89
CA GLU A 310 17.68 5.31 18.23
C GLU A 310 17.07 5.54 19.62
N ASP A 311 17.76 6.30 20.47
CA ASP A 311 17.23 6.76 21.77
C ASP A 311 16.26 7.93 21.55
N ALA A 312 15.04 7.58 21.12
CA ALA A 312 13.96 8.51 20.83
C ALA A 312 12.73 8.22 21.72
N GLY A 313 12.05 9.29 22.14
CA GLY A 313 10.77 9.17 22.83
C GLY A 313 9.67 8.59 21.92
N PRO A 314 8.55 8.08 22.49
CA PRO A 314 7.47 7.46 21.72
C PRO A 314 6.89 8.34 20.61
N GLU A 315 6.99 9.67 20.73
CA GLU A 315 6.55 10.62 19.72
C GLU A 315 7.41 10.54 18.44
N LYS A 316 8.72 10.35 18.57
CA LYS A 316 9.67 10.26 17.43
C LYS A 316 10.08 8.84 17.06
N ALA A 317 9.91 7.88 17.96
CA ALA A 317 10.26 6.50 17.69
C ALA A 317 9.39 5.91 16.56
N THR A 318 10.00 5.01 15.79
CA THR A 318 9.39 4.26 14.68
C THR A 318 9.37 2.78 15.06
N HIS A 319 8.22 2.13 15.03
CA HIS A 319 8.03 0.71 15.30
C HIS A 319 6.61 0.31 14.82
N LEU A 320 6.15 -0.91 15.12
CA LEU A 320 4.73 -1.28 15.01
C LEU A 320 3.84 -0.28 15.74
N TRP A 321 2.75 0.17 15.12
CA TRP A 321 1.76 1.01 15.80
C TRP A 321 1.16 0.33 17.04
N SER A 322 1.00 -0.99 16.99
CA SER A 322 0.57 -1.82 18.13
C SER A 322 1.61 -1.96 19.26
N HIS A 323 2.78 -1.34 19.16
CA HIS A 323 3.77 -1.38 20.24
C HIS A 323 3.24 -0.60 21.46
N PRO A 324 3.27 -1.18 22.69
CA PRO A 324 2.64 -0.58 23.87
C PRO A 324 3.13 0.85 24.21
N ALA A 325 4.37 1.19 23.87
CA ALA A 325 4.93 2.52 24.10
C ALA A 325 4.16 3.64 23.37
N PHE A 326 3.46 3.35 22.28
CA PHE A 326 2.68 4.36 21.55
C PHE A 326 1.28 4.56 22.14
N GLY A 327 0.73 3.54 22.81
CA GLY A 327 -0.63 3.62 23.37
C GLY A 327 -1.74 3.88 22.34
N ALA A 328 -1.46 3.57 21.07
CA ALA A 328 -2.34 3.83 19.94
C ALA A 328 -2.17 2.70 18.89
N PRO A 329 -2.62 1.47 19.17
CA PRO A 329 -2.62 0.41 18.16
C PRO A 329 -3.44 0.83 16.93
N GLU A 330 -3.02 0.42 15.74
CA GLU A 330 -3.63 0.82 14.46
C GLU A 330 -5.08 0.36 14.32
N ALA A 331 -5.44 -0.78 14.94
CA ALA A 331 -6.79 -1.33 14.89
C ALA A 331 -7.85 -0.38 15.50
N GLU A 332 -7.47 0.58 16.36
CA GLU A 332 -8.39 1.61 16.85
C GLU A 332 -8.92 2.49 15.71
N LEU A 333 -8.10 2.72 14.68
CA LEU A 333 -8.44 3.50 13.49
C LEU A 333 -8.96 2.61 12.36
N THR A 334 -8.27 1.51 12.08
CA THR A 334 -8.54 0.67 10.91
C THR A 334 -9.62 -0.38 11.16
N GLY A 335 -9.94 -0.64 12.43
CA GLY A 335 -10.84 -1.73 12.88
C GLY A 335 -10.19 -3.11 12.87
N LEU A 336 -9.14 -3.30 12.08
CA LEU A 336 -8.50 -4.58 11.77
C LEU A 336 -6.98 -4.43 11.78
N SER A 337 -6.25 -5.50 12.07
CA SER A 337 -4.79 -5.50 12.14
C SER A 337 -4.21 -6.69 11.40
N PHE A 338 -3.07 -6.47 10.74
CA PHE A 338 -2.24 -7.54 10.18
C PHE A 338 -1.88 -8.59 11.23
N ASN A 339 -1.67 -8.17 12.49
CA ASN A 339 -1.36 -9.06 13.63
C ASN A 339 -2.42 -10.16 13.87
N PHE A 340 -3.65 -9.94 13.39
CA PHE A 340 -4.75 -10.90 13.50
C PHE A 340 -5.21 -11.47 12.16
N GLY A 341 -4.64 -10.99 11.05
CA GLY A 341 -4.82 -11.52 9.71
C GLY A 341 -3.60 -12.30 9.26
N GLY A 342 -2.82 -11.72 8.35
CA GLY A 342 -1.59 -12.31 7.81
C GLY A 342 -1.69 -12.61 6.32
N TYR A 343 -0.96 -13.61 5.88
CA TYR A 343 -0.84 -14.04 4.50
C TYR A 343 -1.93 -15.04 4.09
N HIS A 344 -2.32 -14.98 2.83
CA HIS A 344 -3.20 -15.95 2.19
C HIS A 344 -2.69 -16.27 0.78
N ARG A 345 -2.69 -17.56 0.40
CA ARG A 345 -2.22 -18.05 -0.91
C ARG A 345 -0.79 -17.64 -1.24
N LEU A 346 0.12 -17.65 -0.28
CA LEU A 346 1.55 -17.45 -0.54
C LEU A 346 2.39 -18.41 0.28
N GLY A 347 3.39 -19.05 -0.34
CA GLY A 347 4.15 -20.10 0.34
C GLY A 347 3.24 -21.19 0.88
N MET A 348 3.39 -21.53 2.15
CA MET A 348 2.48 -22.42 2.88
C MET A 348 1.27 -21.71 3.48
N CYS A 349 1.25 -20.37 3.56
CA CYS A 349 0.21 -19.58 4.19
C CYS A 349 -1.14 -19.77 3.48
N VAL A 350 -2.02 -20.55 4.12
CA VAL A 350 -3.36 -20.93 3.62
C VAL A 350 -3.35 -21.30 2.14
N SER A 351 -2.32 -22.03 1.72
CA SER A 351 -2.01 -22.32 0.30
C SER A 351 -3.06 -23.15 -0.47
N ARG A 352 -4.07 -23.68 0.23
CA ARG A 352 -5.25 -24.36 -0.34
C ARG A 352 -6.57 -23.66 -0.04
N GLY A 353 -6.52 -22.50 0.60
CA GLY A 353 -7.69 -21.69 0.96
C GLY A 353 -8.55 -21.33 -0.22
N SER A 354 -9.80 -20.96 0.06
CA SER A 354 -10.77 -20.49 -0.94
C SER A 354 -10.31 -19.25 -1.69
N SER A 355 -9.39 -18.46 -1.11
CA SER A 355 -9.02 -17.11 -1.58
C SER A 355 -10.20 -16.15 -1.70
N GLY A 356 -11.29 -16.43 -0.99
CA GLY A 356 -12.48 -15.60 -0.90
C GLY A 356 -13.08 -15.65 0.50
N PHE A 357 -13.87 -14.64 0.84
CA PHE A 357 -14.51 -14.54 2.14
C PHE A 357 -15.76 -15.41 2.21
N THR A 358 -16.04 -15.99 3.38
CA THR A 358 -17.35 -16.56 3.69
C THR A 358 -18.21 -15.47 4.35
N VAL A 359 -19.38 -15.19 3.77
CA VAL A 359 -20.31 -14.15 4.25
C VAL A 359 -21.05 -14.63 5.50
N TYR A 360 -21.13 -13.77 6.53
CA TYR A 360 -21.90 -14.03 7.75
C TYR A 360 -22.97 -12.98 7.99
N ASN A 361 -22.62 -11.69 8.05
CA ASN A 361 -23.61 -10.62 8.21
C ASN A 361 -24.18 -10.22 6.84
N ASP A 362 -24.98 -11.11 6.24
CA ASP A 362 -25.59 -10.94 4.92
C ASP A 362 -26.65 -9.82 4.86
N LYS A 363 -26.99 -9.21 6.00
CA LYS A 363 -27.89 -8.06 6.11
C LYS A 363 -27.17 -6.72 6.20
N HIS A 364 -25.84 -6.74 6.19
CA HIS A 364 -25.03 -5.53 6.25
C HIS A 364 -25.27 -4.65 5.01
N TRP A 365 -25.31 -3.33 5.20
CA TRP A 365 -25.63 -2.38 4.13
C TRP A 365 -24.72 -2.50 2.91
N ALA A 366 -23.45 -2.86 3.13
CA ALA A 366 -22.46 -3.02 2.07
C ALA A 366 -22.83 -4.14 1.08
N LEU A 367 -23.63 -5.12 1.51
CA LEU A 367 -24.06 -6.25 0.69
C LEU A 367 -25.41 -6.02 -0.02
N ASN A 368 -26.02 -4.85 0.14
CA ASN A 368 -27.30 -4.53 -0.52
C ASN A 368 -27.20 -4.72 -2.04
N GLY A 369 -28.12 -5.49 -2.61
CA GLY A 369 -28.19 -5.74 -4.06
C GLY A 369 -27.11 -6.66 -4.63
N THR A 370 -26.25 -7.24 -3.79
CA THR A 370 -25.19 -8.16 -4.25
C THR A 370 -25.69 -9.55 -4.63
N ASP A 371 -26.84 -9.98 -4.11
CA ASP A 371 -27.31 -11.38 -4.15
C ASP A 371 -26.40 -12.37 -3.38
N LEU A 372 -25.64 -11.87 -2.41
CA LEU A 372 -24.91 -12.69 -1.45
C LEU A 372 -25.76 -12.95 -0.20
N PHE A 373 -25.76 -14.19 0.27
CA PHE A 373 -26.46 -14.64 1.46
C PHE A 373 -25.51 -15.28 2.48
N TYR A 374 -26.03 -15.56 3.68
CA TYR A 374 -25.29 -16.25 4.73
C TYR A 374 -24.61 -17.54 4.22
N GLY A 375 -23.29 -17.61 4.36
CA GLY A 375 -22.46 -18.75 3.96
C GLY A 375 -21.89 -18.69 2.53
N ASP A 376 -22.33 -17.72 1.71
CA ASP A 376 -21.83 -17.58 0.34
C ASP A 376 -20.37 -17.12 0.29
N GLN A 377 -19.73 -17.34 -0.87
CA GLN A 377 -18.34 -17.01 -1.10
C GLN A 377 -18.22 -15.70 -1.90
N LEU A 378 -17.50 -14.73 -1.34
CA LEU A 378 -17.12 -13.48 -2.00
C LEU A 378 -15.68 -13.58 -2.51
N GLY A 379 -15.48 -13.52 -3.83
CA GLY A 379 -14.17 -13.36 -4.45
C GLY A 379 -13.29 -14.62 -4.58
N ALA A 380 -13.86 -15.82 -4.36
CA ALA A 380 -13.11 -17.08 -4.42
C ALA A 380 -12.57 -17.42 -5.82
N ASP A 381 -13.25 -16.95 -6.88
CA ASP A 381 -12.88 -17.21 -8.29
C ASP A 381 -11.85 -16.20 -8.84
N VAL A 382 -11.65 -15.05 -8.19
CA VAL A 382 -10.68 -13.99 -8.57
C VAL A 382 -9.41 -14.00 -7.70
N PRO A 383 -9.28 -14.96 -6.78
CA PRO A 383 -8.47 -14.86 -5.57
C PRO A 383 -8.45 -13.48 -4.90
N LEU A 384 -9.56 -13.07 -4.29
CA LEU A 384 -9.72 -11.76 -3.64
C LEU A 384 -8.95 -11.63 -2.31
N ILE A 385 -8.45 -12.72 -1.72
CA ILE A 385 -7.69 -12.68 -0.46
C ILE A 385 -6.23 -13.06 -0.69
N GLY A 386 -5.36 -12.16 -0.27
CA GLY A 386 -3.90 -12.19 -0.35
C GLY A 386 -3.42 -10.75 -0.56
N TYR A 387 -2.21 -10.51 -1.05
CA TYR A 387 -0.99 -11.08 -0.48
C TYR A 387 -1.04 -11.02 1.05
N GLU A 388 -1.32 -9.82 1.57
CA GLU A 388 -1.48 -9.54 2.99
C GLU A 388 -2.94 -9.17 3.32
N SER A 389 -3.34 -9.45 4.55
CA SER A 389 -4.73 -9.34 4.99
C SER A 389 -4.81 -8.88 6.44
N ASP A 390 -5.76 -7.98 6.71
CA ASP A 390 -6.04 -7.49 8.06
C ASP A 390 -7.21 -8.24 8.69
N GLY A 391 -7.17 -8.38 10.00
CA GLY A 391 -8.13 -9.18 10.73
C GLY A 391 -8.41 -8.71 12.14
N CYS A 392 -9.24 -9.47 12.85
CA CYS A 392 -9.41 -9.35 14.29
C CYS A 392 -9.63 -10.72 14.93
N ARG A 393 -9.52 -10.78 16.25
CA ARG A 393 -10.02 -11.93 17.01
C ARG A 393 -11.53 -11.84 17.13
N PHE A 394 -12.22 -12.96 17.09
CA PHE A 394 -13.67 -13.01 17.23
C PHE A 394 -14.10 -14.30 17.92
N GLU A 395 -15.34 -14.28 18.40
CA GLU A 395 -16.09 -15.44 18.86
C GLU A 395 -17.46 -15.47 18.18
N PHE A 396 -18.09 -16.63 18.08
CA PHE A 396 -19.47 -16.70 17.60
C PHE A 396 -20.43 -16.41 18.75
N GLY A 397 -21.33 -15.45 18.52
CA GLY A 397 -22.42 -15.14 19.44
C GLY A 397 -23.48 -16.25 19.50
N GLU A 398 -24.42 -16.12 20.43
CA GLU A 398 -25.57 -17.04 20.54
C GLU A 398 -26.48 -17.03 19.29
N ASP A 399 -26.43 -15.96 18.50
CA ASP A 399 -27.11 -15.80 17.22
C ASP A 399 -26.38 -16.49 16.06
N GLY A 400 -25.19 -17.04 16.29
CA GLY A 400 -24.36 -17.70 15.28
C GLY A 400 -23.58 -16.73 14.38
N LEU A 401 -23.54 -15.43 14.70
CA LEU A 401 -22.75 -14.44 13.97
C LEU A 401 -21.40 -14.19 14.66
N PRO A 402 -20.33 -13.92 13.89
CA PRO A 402 -19.03 -13.58 14.45
C PRO A 402 -19.08 -12.19 15.11
N LYS A 403 -18.60 -12.11 16.35
CA LYS A 403 -18.47 -10.88 17.12
C LYS A 403 -17.00 -10.62 17.43
N ALA A 404 -16.52 -9.42 17.12
CA ALA A 404 -15.15 -9.02 17.38
C ALA A 404 -14.80 -9.02 18.87
N ILE A 405 -13.56 -9.38 19.18
CA ILE A 405 -12.95 -9.25 20.50
C ILE A 405 -11.99 -8.06 20.45
N THR A 406 -12.07 -7.18 21.44
CA THR A 406 -11.38 -5.88 21.49
C THR A 406 -9.86 -5.93 21.70
N THR A 407 -9.24 -7.12 21.58
CA THR A 407 -7.80 -7.28 21.75
C THR A 407 -7.05 -6.46 20.70
N GLY A 408 -6.00 -5.75 21.12
CA GLY A 408 -5.17 -4.95 20.21
C GLY A 408 -5.85 -3.68 19.68
N GLY A 409 -6.86 -3.14 20.38
CA GLY A 409 -7.50 -1.89 20.01
C GLY A 409 -8.68 -2.03 19.06
N VAL A 410 -9.08 -3.26 18.72
CA VAL A 410 -10.24 -3.51 17.85
C VAL A 410 -11.51 -2.90 18.48
N PRO A 411 -12.29 -2.08 17.75
CA PRO A 411 -13.49 -1.41 18.26
C PRO A 411 -14.58 -2.40 18.71
N GLU A 412 -15.24 -2.09 19.84
CA GLU A 412 -16.34 -2.93 20.36
C GLU A 412 -17.55 -2.99 19.41
N ASN A 413 -17.76 -1.92 18.62
CA ASN A 413 -18.83 -1.80 17.65
C ASN A 413 -18.43 -2.27 16.23
N LEU A 414 -17.33 -3.04 16.08
CA LEU A 414 -16.95 -3.62 14.80
C LEU A 414 -17.97 -4.65 14.32
N GLU A 415 -18.57 -4.39 13.17
CA GLU A 415 -19.45 -5.31 12.47
C GLU A 415 -18.63 -6.19 11.52
N ILE A 416 -18.51 -7.48 11.84
CA ILE A 416 -17.86 -8.46 10.97
C ILE A 416 -18.85 -8.88 9.88
N ILE A 417 -18.50 -8.64 8.62
CA ILE A 417 -19.34 -8.94 7.46
C ILE A 417 -19.02 -10.34 6.93
N ALA A 418 -17.73 -10.59 6.67
CA ALA A 418 -17.26 -11.84 6.08
C ALA A 418 -15.85 -12.15 6.56
N ILE A 419 -15.48 -13.44 6.62
CA ILE A 419 -14.17 -13.89 7.14
C ILE A 419 -13.56 -14.98 6.27
N ALA A 420 -12.24 -15.07 6.28
CA ALA A 420 -11.50 -16.23 5.76
C ALA A 420 -10.25 -16.50 6.60
N PRO A 421 -9.80 -17.75 6.75
CA PRO A 421 -8.54 -18.03 7.43
C PRO A 421 -7.36 -17.33 6.77
N ALA A 422 -6.46 -16.77 7.58
CA ALA A 422 -5.18 -16.20 7.19
C ALA A 422 -4.10 -16.63 8.20
N THR A 423 -2.83 -16.44 7.89
CA THR A 423 -1.76 -16.75 8.84
C THR A 423 -0.58 -15.81 8.72
N LEU A 424 -0.11 -15.30 9.85
CA LEU A 424 1.00 -14.34 9.92
C LEU A 424 2.36 -14.92 9.50
N GLY A 425 2.45 -16.23 9.24
CA GLY A 425 3.67 -16.86 8.77
C GLY A 425 3.48 -18.34 8.45
N GLU A 426 4.54 -18.95 7.93
CA GLU A 426 4.53 -20.39 7.64
C GLU A 426 4.81 -21.18 8.92
N ASP A 427 4.00 -22.22 9.16
CA ASP A 427 4.24 -23.14 10.27
C ASP A 427 5.60 -23.86 10.07
N PRO A 428 6.57 -23.68 10.99
CA PRO A 428 7.88 -24.33 10.87
C PRO A 428 7.80 -25.86 10.94
N GLU A 429 6.71 -26.42 11.46
CA GLU A 429 6.48 -27.87 11.53
C GLU A 429 5.84 -28.43 10.24
N SER A 430 5.59 -27.58 9.23
CA SER A 430 4.94 -27.98 7.98
C SER A 430 5.73 -28.98 7.12
N GLY A 431 7.03 -29.14 7.39
CA GLY A 431 7.94 -30.01 6.64
C GLY A 431 8.39 -29.45 5.29
N TYR A 432 8.09 -28.17 5.01
CA TYR A 432 8.56 -27.44 3.83
C TYR A 432 9.50 -26.30 4.26
N ALA A 433 10.43 -25.91 3.38
CA ALA A 433 11.23 -24.72 3.61
C ALA A 433 10.32 -23.48 3.54
N PRO A 434 10.37 -22.59 4.54
CA PRO A 434 9.60 -21.36 4.50
C PRO A 434 10.13 -20.46 3.38
N MET A 435 9.23 -19.69 2.80
CA MET A 435 9.48 -18.78 1.70
C MET A 435 9.06 -17.35 2.01
N ILE A 436 8.08 -17.19 2.90
CA ILE A 436 7.78 -15.89 3.48
C ILE A 436 8.87 -15.58 4.51
N PRO A 437 9.47 -14.38 4.47
CA PRO A 437 10.35 -13.91 5.53
C PRO A 437 9.73 -14.16 6.92
N PRO A 438 10.51 -14.65 7.90
CA PRO A 438 9.98 -14.76 9.25
C PRO A 438 9.71 -13.37 9.81
N GLU A 439 8.44 -13.09 10.08
CA GLU A 439 8.04 -12.04 11.01
C GLU A 439 8.73 -12.28 12.36
N LYS A 440 9.00 -11.20 13.12
CA LYS A 440 9.51 -11.31 14.49
C LYS A 440 8.37 -11.67 15.44
N LEU A 441 7.85 -12.89 15.32
CA LEU A 441 6.66 -13.36 16.04
C LEU A 441 6.78 -13.20 17.56
N ASP A 442 7.99 -13.33 18.11
CA ASP A 442 8.29 -13.09 19.52
C ASP A 442 8.05 -11.62 19.91
N VAL A 443 8.53 -10.68 19.09
CA VAL A 443 8.32 -9.23 19.29
C VAL A 443 6.84 -8.88 19.15
N ILE A 444 6.17 -9.40 18.13
CA ILE A 444 4.73 -9.16 17.92
C ILE A 444 3.93 -9.72 19.09
N ALA A 445 4.23 -10.94 19.55
CA ALA A 445 3.54 -11.57 20.66
C ALA A 445 3.74 -10.79 21.96
N ASP A 446 4.94 -10.27 22.20
CA ASP A 446 5.22 -9.39 23.33
C ASP A 446 4.42 -8.08 23.24
N CYS A 447 4.38 -7.44 22.06
CA CYS A 447 3.62 -6.21 21.86
C CYS A 447 2.10 -6.40 22.10
N ILE A 448 1.54 -7.51 21.63
CA ILE A 448 0.09 -7.75 21.65
C ILE A 448 -0.38 -8.39 22.97
N TYR A 449 0.40 -9.31 23.52
CA TYR A 449 0.01 -10.13 24.67
C TYR A 449 0.84 -9.87 25.93
N GLY A 450 1.91 -9.07 25.85
CA GLY A 450 2.88 -8.90 26.94
C GLY A 450 3.68 -10.18 27.23
N ASP A 451 3.70 -11.12 26.28
CA ASP A 451 4.38 -12.41 26.40
C ASP A 451 4.85 -12.90 25.03
N GLY A 452 6.16 -12.84 24.79
CA GLY A 452 6.83 -13.36 23.58
C GLY A 452 6.98 -14.89 23.52
N SER A 453 6.36 -15.66 24.42
CA SER A 453 6.53 -17.11 24.49
C SER A 453 6.09 -17.84 23.20
N PRO A 454 6.66 -19.03 22.90
CA PRO A 454 6.22 -19.84 21.76
C PRO A 454 4.72 -20.12 21.73
N ALA A 455 4.07 -20.21 22.89
CA ALA A 455 2.63 -20.40 22.98
C ALA A 455 1.85 -19.19 22.43
N MET A 456 2.30 -17.96 22.70
CA MET A 456 1.68 -16.75 22.15
C MET A 456 2.01 -16.56 20.68
N GLN A 457 3.23 -16.88 20.26
CA GLN A 457 3.60 -16.89 18.83
C GLN A 457 2.70 -17.83 18.02
N GLN A 458 2.40 -19.03 18.54
CA GLN A 458 1.47 -19.98 17.92
C GLN A 458 0.03 -19.45 17.81
N ARG A 459 -0.38 -18.54 18.70
CA ARG A 459 -1.68 -17.87 18.57
C ARG A 459 -1.68 -16.91 17.38
N LEU A 460 -0.61 -16.15 17.16
CA LEU A 460 -0.48 -15.22 16.03
C LEU A 460 -0.58 -15.91 14.68
N LEU A 461 -0.06 -17.13 14.55
CA LEU A 461 -0.15 -17.92 13.31
C LEU A 461 -1.58 -18.33 12.93
N ARG A 462 -2.59 -18.14 13.78
CA ARG A 462 -3.98 -18.52 13.50
C ARG A 462 -4.84 -17.27 13.37
N GLY A 463 -4.76 -16.61 12.23
CA GLY A 463 -5.47 -15.37 11.93
C GLY A 463 -6.66 -15.58 10.99
N HIS A 464 -7.37 -14.49 10.71
CA HIS A 464 -8.41 -14.43 9.70
C HIS A 464 -8.34 -13.10 8.97
N ALA A 465 -8.41 -13.12 7.65
CA ALA A 465 -8.80 -11.94 6.88
C ALA A 465 -10.26 -11.63 7.21
N VAL A 466 -10.58 -10.35 7.43
CA VAL A 466 -11.92 -9.91 7.81
C VAL A 466 -12.36 -8.75 6.92
N LEU A 467 -13.58 -8.86 6.36
CA LEU A 467 -14.31 -7.74 5.78
C LEU A 467 -15.21 -7.16 6.89
N ALA A 468 -15.07 -5.88 7.21
CA ALA A 468 -15.79 -5.26 8.32
C ALA A 468 -16.06 -3.77 8.11
N SER A 469 -16.96 -3.23 8.93
CA SER A 469 -17.08 -1.79 9.13
C SER A 469 -17.48 -1.43 10.55
N PHE A 470 -17.24 -0.18 10.93
CA PHE A 470 -17.63 0.35 12.22
C PHE A 470 -17.76 1.87 12.19
N LYS A 471 -18.44 2.41 13.20
CA LYS A 471 -18.50 3.86 13.43
C LYS A 471 -17.36 4.30 14.33
N ARG A 472 -16.72 5.42 13.98
CA ARG A 472 -15.68 6.06 14.80
C ARG A 472 -15.98 7.56 14.83
N GLY A 473 -16.08 8.13 16.02
CA GLY A 473 -16.60 9.48 16.23
C GLY A 473 -17.92 9.69 15.49
N GLU A 474 -18.01 10.75 14.69
CA GLU A 474 -19.16 11.02 13.83
C GLU A 474 -19.07 10.32 12.45
N GLY A 475 -17.90 9.75 12.12
CA GLY A 475 -17.59 9.13 10.84
C GLY A 475 -17.82 7.61 10.78
N GLU A 476 -17.27 6.99 9.75
CA GLU A 476 -17.40 5.55 9.50
C GLU A 476 -16.19 5.01 8.76
N VAL A 477 -15.77 3.80 9.12
CA VAL A 477 -14.66 3.09 8.50
C VAL A 477 -15.19 1.81 7.87
N PHE A 478 -14.88 1.58 6.60
CA PHE A 478 -15.13 0.33 5.89
C PHE A 478 -13.79 -0.28 5.49
N ASN A 479 -13.50 -1.49 5.95
CA ASN A 479 -12.22 -2.15 5.73
C ASN A 479 -12.41 -3.52 5.09
N THR A 480 -11.78 -3.73 3.93
CA THR A 480 -11.83 -4.97 3.16
C THR A 480 -10.91 -6.06 3.68
N GLY A 481 -9.92 -5.68 4.49
CA GLY A 481 -8.96 -6.60 5.10
C GLY A 481 -8.11 -7.36 4.09
N THR A 482 -7.87 -6.82 2.89
CA THR A 482 -7.03 -7.46 1.88
C THR A 482 -6.42 -6.46 0.91
N THR A 483 -5.17 -6.71 0.52
CA THR A 483 -4.51 -5.92 -0.53
C THR A 483 -5.18 -6.09 -1.90
N GLU A 484 -5.88 -7.20 -2.16
CA GLU A 484 -6.27 -7.61 -3.51
C GLU A 484 -7.65 -7.11 -3.96
N TRP A 485 -8.33 -6.25 -3.18
CA TRP A 485 -9.69 -5.79 -3.49
C TRP A 485 -9.81 -5.19 -4.90
N ALA A 486 -8.83 -4.37 -5.31
CA ALA A 486 -8.79 -3.75 -6.62
C ALA A 486 -8.73 -4.77 -7.79
N HIS A 487 -8.19 -5.97 -7.57
CA HIS A 487 -8.17 -7.01 -8.59
C HIS A 487 -9.55 -7.66 -8.79
N GLY A 488 -10.42 -7.64 -7.77
CA GLY A 488 -11.84 -7.96 -7.93
C GLY A 488 -12.54 -7.02 -8.92
N LEU A 489 -12.22 -5.72 -8.87
CA LEU A 489 -12.71 -4.71 -9.80
C LEU A 489 -12.19 -4.93 -11.22
N VAL A 490 -10.90 -5.24 -11.37
CA VAL A 490 -10.30 -5.57 -12.68
C VAL A 490 -10.97 -6.80 -13.30
N ALA A 491 -11.28 -7.81 -12.49
CA ALA A 491 -11.98 -9.01 -12.94
C ALA A 491 -13.47 -8.79 -13.22
N LYS A 492 -14.00 -7.60 -12.91
CA LYS A 492 -15.44 -7.27 -12.98
C LYS A 492 -16.29 -8.27 -12.20
N ASP A 493 -15.81 -8.64 -11.00
CA ASP A 493 -16.58 -9.48 -10.10
C ASP A 493 -17.84 -8.71 -9.66
N PRO A 494 -19.05 -9.23 -9.95
CA PRO A 494 -20.28 -8.47 -9.75
C PRO A 494 -20.53 -8.16 -8.28
N PHE A 495 -20.04 -8.99 -7.36
CA PHE A 495 -20.19 -8.78 -5.92
C PHE A 495 -19.25 -7.66 -5.44
N VAL A 496 -17.97 -7.73 -5.82
CA VAL A 496 -16.98 -6.71 -5.47
C VAL A 496 -17.36 -5.35 -6.05
N GLU A 497 -17.79 -5.28 -7.31
CA GLU A 497 -18.26 -4.03 -7.92
C GLU A 497 -19.47 -3.45 -7.20
N THR A 498 -20.47 -4.30 -6.86
CA THR A 498 -21.68 -3.86 -6.16
C THR A 498 -21.36 -3.36 -4.76
N ILE A 499 -20.54 -4.08 -3.99
CA ILE A 499 -20.09 -3.65 -2.66
C ILE A 499 -19.34 -2.32 -2.76
N THR A 500 -18.44 -2.20 -3.72
CA THR A 500 -17.67 -0.96 -3.92
C THR A 500 -18.58 0.19 -4.25
N ARG A 501 -19.58 0.03 -5.13
CA ARG A 501 -20.60 1.06 -5.42
C ARG A 501 -21.39 1.46 -4.17
N ASN A 502 -21.78 0.49 -3.33
CA ASN A 502 -22.48 0.77 -2.08
C ASN A 502 -21.62 1.63 -1.13
N VAL A 503 -20.31 1.33 -1.04
CA VAL A 503 -19.35 2.15 -0.27
C VAL A 503 -19.25 3.55 -0.86
N MET A 504 -19.09 3.68 -2.19
CA MET A 504 -19.01 4.97 -2.86
C MET A 504 -20.25 5.84 -2.61
N GLU A 505 -21.45 5.26 -2.71
CA GLU A 505 -22.71 5.95 -2.45
C GLU A 505 -22.80 6.40 -0.98
N ARG A 506 -22.48 5.50 -0.05
CA ARG A 506 -22.56 5.80 1.38
C ARG A 506 -21.55 6.86 1.81
N PHE A 507 -20.37 6.87 1.20
CA PHE A 507 -19.27 7.78 1.53
C PHE A 507 -19.27 9.05 0.66
N ASP A 508 -20.41 9.36 0.04
CA ASP A 508 -20.69 10.59 -0.73
C ASP A 508 -19.66 10.86 -1.84
N VAL A 509 -19.21 9.80 -2.51
CA VAL A 509 -18.24 9.91 -3.62
C VAL A 509 -18.94 10.42 -4.87
N THR A 510 -18.47 11.56 -5.37
CA THR A 510 -19.04 12.23 -6.53
C THR A 510 -18.84 11.45 -7.82
N LYS A 511 -19.89 11.37 -8.66
CA LYS A 511 -19.78 11.01 -10.07
C LYS A 511 -19.72 12.26 -10.96
N SER A 512 -18.93 12.22 -12.02
CA SER A 512 -18.88 13.27 -13.04
C SER A 512 -20.23 13.43 -13.76
N GLU A 513 -20.63 14.67 -14.03
CA GLU A 513 -21.91 14.99 -14.69
C GLU A 513 -22.05 14.37 -16.09
N ALA A 514 -20.93 14.02 -16.75
CA ALA A 514 -20.90 13.43 -18.07
C ALA A 514 -21.46 11.99 -18.13
N VAL A 515 -21.36 11.22 -17.04
CA VAL A 515 -21.83 9.83 -16.98
C VAL A 515 -23.30 9.77 -16.53
N SER A 516 -23.74 10.70 -15.69
CA SER A 516 -25.12 10.83 -15.20
C SER A 516 -26.17 10.94 -16.33
N ALA A 517 -25.78 11.53 -17.47
CA ALA A 517 -26.65 11.70 -18.63
C ALA A 517 -26.84 10.42 -19.47
N SER A 518 -25.96 9.41 -19.31
CA SER A 518 -26.01 8.15 -20.06
C SER A 518 -26.82 7.06 -19.36
N ALA A 519 -26.91 7.10 -18.03
CA ALA A 519 -27.71 6.16 -17.22
C ALA A 519 -29.20 6.53 -17.12
N ALA A 520 -29.58 7.72 -17.61
CA ALA A 520 -30.97 8.20 -17.64
C ALA A 520 -31.68 7.96 -19.00
N LYS A 521 -31.08 7.16 -19.89
CA LYS A 521 -31.67 6.68 -21.15
C LYS A 521 -31.59 5.17 -21.22
#